data_AF-A0A256YFB8-F1
#
_entry.id   AF-A0A256YFB8-F1
#
_cell.length_a   1.000
_cell.length_b   1.000
_cell.length_c   1.000
_cell.angle_alpha   90.00
_cell.angle_beta   90.00
_cell.angle_gamma   90.00
#
_symmetry.space_group_name_H-M   'P 1'
#
loop_
_entity.id
_entity.type
_entity.pdbx_description
1 polymer ?
#
loop_
_entity_poly.entity_id
_entity_poly.type
_entity_poly.pdbx_seq_one_letter_code
_entity_poly.pdbx_strand_id
1 'polypeptide(L)' 'MKKWTYFRDRDELRYAGSNNGEVVIIIDLDDIEIYINENGEINEIAIYNASKYLDENEIKQIADIALVKKEKHL' A
#
# COMPACT_ATOMS: atom_id res chain seq x y z
N MET A 1 -9.53 8.13 10.27
CA MET A 1 -8.82 6.86 10.02
C MET A 1 -7.93 7.08 8.82
N LYS A 2 -6.64 6.72 8.90
CA LYS A 2 -5.74 6.86 7.75
C LYS A 2 -6.12 5.80 6.71
N LYS A 3 -6.10 6.19 5.44
CA LYS A 3 -6.43 5.28 4.32
C LYS A 3 -5.22 4.49 3.81
N TRP A 4 -4.04 4.85 4.27
CA TRP A 4 -2.78 4.23 3.91
C TRP A 4 -2.26 3.36 5.04
N THR A 5 -1.66 2.23 4.67
CA THR A 5 -0.97 1.33 5.58
C THR A 5 0.46 1.12 5.07
N TYR A 6 1.43 1.29 5.97
CA TYR A 6 2.83 1.01 5.68
C TYR A 6 3.22 -0.34 6.26
N PHE A 7 3.59 -1.28 5.39
CA PHE A 7 4.12 -2.59 5.72
C PHE A 7 5.63 -2.49 5.84
N ARG A 8 6.10 -2.17 7.05
CA ARG A 8 7.51 -1.90 7.33
C ARG A 8 8.43 -3.07 6.97
N ASP A 9 7.95 -4.29 7.11
CA ASP A 9 8.68 -5.52 6.78
C ASP A 9 8.92 -5.71 5.28
N ARG A 10 8.08 -5.08 4.45
CA ARG A 10 8.16 -5.14 2.98
C ARG A 10 8.62 -3.82 2.34
N ASP A 11 8.77 -2.76 3.14
CA ASP A 11 8.97 -1.39 2.66
C ASP A 11 7.91 -0.97 1.61
N GLU A 12 6.65 -1.29 1.91
CA GLU A 12 5.51 -1.03 1.03
C GLU A 12 4.51 -0.08 1.69
N LEU A 13 4.15 0.99 0.98
CA LEU A 13 3.08 1.90 1.35
C LEU A 13 1.87 1.64 0.47
N ARG A 14 0.78 1.14 1.07
CA ARG A 14 -0.43 0.73 0.34
C ARG A 14 -1.64 1.55 0.72
N TYR A 15 -2.43 1.93 -0.29
CA TYR A 15 -3.74 2.55 -0.15
C TYR A 15 -4.82 1.53 -0.44
N ALA A 16 -5.81 1.42 0.44
CA ALA A 16 -7.03 0.67 0.15
C ALA A 16 -8.15 1.65 -0.25
N GLY A 17 -8.64 1.49 -1.48
CA GLY A 17 -9.83 2.15 -1.99
C GLY A 17 -11.07 1.74 -1.20
N SER A 18 -12.13 2.54 -1.34
CA SER A 18 -13.41 2.27 -0.66
C SER A 18 -14.24 1.17 -1.33
N ASN A 19 -13.87 0.74 -2.53
CA ASN A 19 -14.60 -0.24 -3.31
C ASN A 19 -13.64 -1.39 -3.65
N ASN A 20 -13.97 -2.62 -3.23
CA ASN A 20 -13.16 -3.82 -3.48
C ASN A 20 -13.75 -4.64 -4.63
N GLY A 21 -14.10 -3.96 -5.74
CA GLY A 21 -14.60 -4.63 -6.95
C GLY A 21 -13.55 -5.54 -7.59
N GLU A 22 -13.92 -6.31 -8.60
CA GLU A 22 -12.93 -7.09 -9.36
C GLU A 22 -11.92 -6.16 -10.04
N VAL A 23 -10.62 -6.45 -9.88
CA VAL A 23 -9.56 -5.71 -10.55
C VAL A 23 -9.54 -6.12 -12.03
N VAL A 24 -9.66 -5.15 -12.93
CA VAL A 24 -9.63 -5.41 -14.38
C VAL A 24 -8.44 -4.73 -15.07
N ILE A 25 -7.85 -3.70 -14.45
CA ILE A 25 -6.68 -2.99 -14.96
C ILE A 25 -5.61 -2.93 -13.86
N ILE A 26 -4.38 -3.26 -14.24
CA ILE A 26 -3.18 -3.06 -13.42
C ILE A 26 -2.26 -2.14 -14.22
N ILE A 27 -1.88 -1.01 -13.63
CA ILE A 27 -0.87 -0.10 -14.18
C ILE A 27 0.39 -0.27 -13.32
N ASP A 28 1.47 -0.72 -13.94
CA ASP A 28 2.78 -0.93 -13.32
C ASP A 28 3.78 0.13 -13.83
N LEU A 29 4.34 0.90 -12.90
CA LEU A 29 5.25 2.01 -13.13
C LEU A 29 6.38 1.97 -12.08
N ASP A 30 7.41 1.18 -12.38
CA ASP A 30 8.60 1.00 -11.54
C ASP A 30 8.25 0.55 -10.11
N ASP A 31 8.34 1.46 -9.14
CA ASP A 31 8.06 1.23 -7.73
C ASP A 31 6.56 1.44 -7.40
N ILE A 32 5.68 1.67 -8.39
CA ILE A 32 4.25 1.98 -8.19
C ILE A 32 3.37 1.03 -9.00
N GLU A 33 2.41 0.39 -8.32
CA GLU A 33 1.32 -0.34 -8.96
C GLU A 33 -0.04 0.29 -8.59
N ILE A 34 -0.93 0.42 -9.58
CA ILE A 34 -2.30 0.91 -9.40
C ILE A 34 -3.28 -0.15 -9.92
N TYR A 35 -4.19 -0.57 -9.05
CA TYR A 35 -5.22 -1.56 -9.32
C TYR A 35 -6.57 -0.86 -9.48
N ILE A 36 -7.20 -1.01 -10.64
CA ILE A 36 -8.43 -0.31 -11.02
C ILE A 36 -9.53 -1.33 -11.32
N ASN A 37 -10.73 -1.09 -10.80
CA ASN A 37 -11.88 -1.96 -11.03
C ASN A 37 -12.64 -1.66 -12.33
N GLU A 38 -13.64 -2.49 -12.64
CA GLU A 38 -14.48 -2.38 -13.83
C GLU A 38 -15.21 -1.04 -14.00
N ASN A 39 -15.42 -0.30 -12.90
CA ASN A 39 -16.03 1.03 -12.91
C ASN A 39 -15.02 2.16 -13.12
N GLY A 40 -13.73 1.84 -13.30
CA GLY A 40 -12.65 2.81 -13.43
C GLY A 40 -12.21 3.43 -12.10
N GLU A 41 -12.58 2.85 -10.96
CA GLU A 41 -12.18 3.35 -9.64
C GLU A 41 -10.91 2.64 -9.14
N ILE A 42 -10.07 3.36 -8.39
CA ILE A 42 -8.87 2.80 -7.78
C ILE A 42 -9.27 1.92 -6.59
N ASN A 43 -9.00 0.62 -6.71
CA ASN A 43 -9.11 -0.35 -5.62
C ASN A 43 -7.90 -0.28 -4.69
N GLU A 44 -6.70 -0.19 -5.26
CA GLU A 44 -5.47 -0.23 -4.49
C GLU A 44 -4.37 0.56 -5.20
N ILE A 45 -3.51 1.21 -4.40
CA ILE A 45 -2.23 1.72 -4.85
C ILE A 45 -1.16 1.08 -3.98
N ALA A 46 -0.15 0.47 -4.58
CA ALA A 46 1.02 -0.02 -3.89
C ALA A 46 2.24 0.79 -4.32
N ILE A 47 2.97 1.31 -3.33
CA ILE A 47 4.27 1.97 -3.53
C ILE A 47 5.32 1.08 -2.86
N TYR A 48 6.12 0.41 -3.67
CA TYR A 48 7.26 -0.40 -3.26
C TYR A 48 8.48 0.49 -2.96
N ASN A 49 9.41 -0.03 -2.16
CA ASN A 49 10.62 0.70 -1.75
C ASN A 49 10.27 2.12 -1.24
N ALA A 50 9.19 2.26 -0.47
CA ALA A 50 8.63 3.56 -0.13
C ALA A 50 9.65 4.46 0.59
N SER A 51 10.57 3.86 1.36
CA SER A 51 11.67 4.54 2.04
C SER A 51 12.65 5.27 1.11
N LYS A 52 12.67 4.94 -0.19
CA LYS A 52 13.45 5.65 -1.23
C LYS A 52 12.87 7.05 -1.54
N TYR A 53 11.59 7.26 -1.27
CA TYR A 53 10.84 8.46 -1.65
C TYR A 53 10.35 9.26 -0.45
N LEU A 54 10.09 8.60 0.68
CA LEU A 54 9.54 9.20 1.89
C LEU A 54 10.34 8.75 3.12
N ASP A 55 10.58 9.67 4.05
CA ASP A 55 11.18 9.29 5.32
C ASP A 55 10.16 8.68 6.31
N GLU A 56 10.66 8.07 7.39
CA GLU A 56 9.80 7.39 8.37
C GLU A 56 8.82 8.35 9.08
N ASN A 57 9.17 9.63 9.23
CA ASN A 57 8.29 10.62 9.86
C ASN A 57 7.17 11.05 8.91
N GLU A 58 7.45 11.20 7.62
CA GLU A 58 6.45 11.46 6.59
C GLU A 58 5.45 10.28 6.51
N ILE A 59 5.97 9.05 6.46
CA ILE A 59 5.14 7.83 6.45
C ILE A 59 4.23 7.77 7.69
N LYS A 60 4.76 8.06 8.89
CA LYS A 60 3.97 8.09 10.13
C LYS A 60 2.86 9.13 10.14
N GLN A 61 2.96 10.19 9.34
CA GLN A 61 1.91 11.20 9.24
C GLN A 61 0.76 10.73 8.34
N ILE A 62 1.06 9.98 7.27
CA ILE A 62 0.07 9.62 6.25
C ILE A 62 -0.50 8.20 6.40
N ALA A 63 0.24 7.28 7.04
CA ALA A 63 -0.12 5.87 7.12
C ALA A 63 -0.16 5.33 8.56
N ASP A 64 -0.96 4.28 8.77
CA ASP A 64 -0.83 3.40 9.92
C ASP A 64 0.29 2.38 9.65
N ILE A 65 1.12 2.09 10.66
CA ILE A 65 2.24 1.16 10.49
C ILE A 65 1.78 -0.24 10.86
N ALA A 66 1.75 -1.14 9.88
CA ALA A 66 1.55 -2.56 10.11
C ALA A 66 2.88 -3.19 10.56
N LEU A 67 2.88 -3.71 11.79
CA LEU A 67 3.94 -4.60 12.28
C LEU A 67 3.40 -6.03 12.21
N VAL A 68 3.84 -6.81 11.22
CA VAL A 68 3.55 -8.25 11.25
C VAL A 68 4.39 -8.84 12.38
N LYS A 69 3.73 -9.34 13.44
CA LYS A 69 4.43 -10.16 14.44
C LYS A 69 5.01 -11.35 13.68
N LYS A 70 6.34 -11.48 13.65
CA LYS A 70 6.97 -12.76 13.33
C LYS A 70 6.30 -13.79 14.22
N GLU A 71 5.49 -14.67 13.65
CA GLU A 71 5.08 -15.86 14.37
C GLU A 71 6.38 -16.57 14.74
N LYS A 72 6.68 -16.61 16.04
CA LYS A 72 7.69 -17.52 16.56
C LYS A 72 7.13 -18.91 16.25
N HIS A 73 7.57 -19.53 15.17
CA HIS A 73 7.47 -20.98 15.08
C HIS A 73 8.29 -21.54 16.25
N LEU A 74 7.56 -22.25 17.12
CA LEU A 74 8.02 -22.90 18.34
C LEU A 74 9.16 -23.88 18.05
#